data_AF-A0AAD2ECF5-F1
#
_entry.id   AF-A0AAD2ECF5-F1
#
_cell.length_a   1.000
_cell.length_b   1.000
_cell.length_c   1.000
_cell.angle_alpha   90.00
_cell.angle_beta   90.00
_cell.angle_gamma   90.00
#
_symmetry.space_group_name_H-M   'P 1'
#
loop_
_entity.id
_entity.type
_entity.pdbx_description
1 polymer ?
#
loop_
_entity_poly.entity_id
_entity_poly.type
_entity_poly.pdbx_seq_one_letter_code
_entity_poly.pdbx_strand_id
1 'polypeptide(L)'
;MASSKLRNSCSFLNVLLSFLNFILFILSAASLAPTILIKMPPTSLAFAFLMVSCISLLSSFIGFYSHLTHFCYITHISLLIASSIAQLFGILALFTKEKLSLSMLKSPRDPREAKLLVRLECGILMAMFVMQLGVLTLTCAVHSCWLREYEGLEAEREETAKKRRQKIARVQEESMANAAKIAEIKGKEFDEKMKNKYGQWMK
;
A
#
# COMPACT_ATOMS: atom_id res chain seq x y z
N MET A 1 21.38 12.31 3.27
CA MET A 1 20.43 13.02 4.16
C MET A 1 18.96 12.90 3.74
N ALA A 2 18.62 12.58 2.48
CA ALA A 2 17.21 12.46 2.05
C ALA A 2 16.50 11.18 2.53
N SER A 3 17.22 10.05 2.66
CA SER A 3 16.65 8.75 3.04
C SER A 3 16.00 8.75 4.43
N SER A 4 16.60 9.40 5.44
CA SER A 4 16.02 9.44 6.80
C SER A 4 14.76 10.30 6.91
N LYS A 5 14.66 11.39 6.13
CA LYS A 5 13.46 12.24 6.09
C LYS A 5 12.30 11.51 5.40
N LEU A 6 12.55 10.83 4.28
CA LEU A 6 11.52 10.10 3.54
C LEU A 6 10.93 8.94 4.36
N ARG A 7 11.80 8.18 5.05
CA ARG A 7 11.41 7.08 5.94
C ARG A 7 10.53 7.53 7.10
N ASN A 8 10.80 8.71 7.67
CA ASN A 8 9.99 9.28 8.75
C ASN A 8 8.62 9.76 8.23
N SER A 9 8.57 10.38 7.05
CA SER A 9 7.31 10.81 6.42
C SER A 9 6.39 9.63 6.09
N CYS A 10 6.95 8.51 5.60
CA CYS A 10 6.15 7.34 5.27
C CYS A 10 5.58 6.64 6.51
N SER A 11 6.31 6.65 7.63
CA SER A 11 5.82 6.13 8.92
C SER A 11 4.65 6.96 9.46
N PHE A 12 4.76 8.30 9.42
CA PHE A 12 3.68 9.19 9.83
C PHE A 12 2.40 8.98 9.00
N LEU A 13 2.53 8.87 7.68
CA LEU A 13 1.38 8.63 6.80
C LEU A 13 0.67 7.30 7.11
N ASN A 14 1.42 6.25 7.46
CA ASN A 14 0.84 4.97 7.88
C ASN A 14 0.08 5.08 9.21
N VAL A 15 0.63 5.80 10.20
CA VAL A 15 -0.06 6.04 11.48
C VAL A 15 -1.33 6.83 11.27
N LEU A 16 -1.27 7.91 10.47
CA LEU A 16 -2.42 8.72 10.12
C LEU A 16 -3.48 7.90 9.36
N LEU A 17 -3.07 7.06 8.41
CA LEU A 17 -3.97 6.17 7.68
C LEU A 17 -4.67 5.17 8.61
N SER A 18 -3.94 4.58 9.55
CA SER A 18 -4.51 3.67 10.55
C SER A 18 -5.50 4.38 11.46
N PHE A 19 -5.16 5.59 11.92
CA PHE A 19 -6.04 6.42 12.75
C PHE A 19 -7.35 6.78 12.03
N LEU A 20 -7.28 7.20 10.76
CA LEU A 20 -8.47 7.50 9.96
C LEU A 20 -9.33 6.26 9.71
N ASN A 21 -8.73 5.10 9.45
CA ASN A 21 -9.45 3.83 9.34
C ASN A 21 -10.14 3.45 10.64
N PHE A 22 -9.52 3.71 11.80
CA PHE A 22 -10.15 3.49 13.10
C PHE A 22 -11.37 4.38 13.31
N ILE A 23 -11.28 5.67 12.98
CA ILE A 23 -12.44 6.56 13.04
C ILE A 23 -13.54 6.06 12.11
N LEU A 24 -13.20 5.69 10.87
CA LEU A 24 -14.17 5.13 9.91
C LEU A 24 -14.82 3.86 10.42
N PHE A 25 -14.07 2.98 11.09
CA PHE A 25 -14.61 1.75 11.67
C PHE A 25 -15.66 2.06 12.73
N ILE A 26 -15.37 2.98 13.65
CA ILE A 26 -16.31 3.42 14.70
C ILE A 26 -17.54 4.08 14.06
N LEU A 27 -17.34 4.95 13.07
CA LEU A 27 -18.43 5.66 12.41
C LEU A 27 -19.35 4.70 11.62
N SER A 28 -18.76 3.70 10.95
CA SER A 28 -19.49 2.63 10.24
C SER A 28 -20.24 1.71 11.19
N ALA A 29 -19.71 1.46 12.38
CA ALA A 29 -20.44 0.70 13.41
C ALA A 29 -21.60 1.53 13.97
N ALA A 30 -21.39 2.83 14.19
CA ALA A 30 -22.40 3.74 14.70
C ALA A 30 -23.57 3.96 13.72
N SER A 31 -23.33 3.97 12.40
CA SER A 31 -24.37 4.12 11.37
C SER A 31 -25.38 2.95 11.34
N LEU A 32 -25.05 1.81 11.95
CA LEU A 32 -26.01 0.72 12.12
C LEU A 32 -27.15 1.11 13.06
N ALA A 33 -26.88 1.96 14.08
CA ALA A 33 -27.86 2.28 15.11
C ALA A 33 -29.08 3.04 14.59
N PRO A 34 -28.96 4.16 13.83
CA PRO A 34 -30.13 4.84 13.27
C PRO A 34 -30.95 3.91 12.37
N THR A 35 -30.28 3.09 11.55
CA THR A 35 -30.94 2.18 10.61
C THR A 35 -31.75 1.08 11.31
N ILE A 36 -31.18 0.47 12.37
CA ILE A 36 -31.88 -0.51 13.21
C ILE A 36 -33.01 0.16 14.00
N LEU A 37 -32.74 1.35 14.54
CA LEU A 37 -33.73 2.09 15.31
C LEU A 37 -34.93 2.42 14.43
N ILE A 38 -34.77 2.92 13.20
CA ILE A 38 -35.90 3.34 12.34
C ILE A 38 -36.99 2.26 12.23
N LYS A 39 -36.63 0.99 12.01
CA LYS A 39 -37.57 -0.14 11.98
C LYS A 39 -36.86 -1.50 11.96
N MET A 40 -37.36 -2.46 12.75
CA MET A 40 -37.06 -3.88 12.63
C MET A 40 -38.37 -4.68 12.43
N PRO A 41 -38.45 -5.62 11.47
CA PRO A 41 -37.44 -5.95 10.46
C PRO A 41 -37.18 -4.79 9.46
N PRO A 42 -35.98 -4.70 8.86
CA PRO A 42 -35.65 -3.58 7.98
C PRO A 42 -36.44 -3.66 6.67
N THR A 43 -36.79 -2.49 6.12
CA THR A 43 -37.30 -2.42 4.73
C THR A 43 -36.15 -2.59 3.74
N SER A 44 -36.45 -2.81 2.45
CA SER A 44 -35.42 -2.93 1.40
C SER A 44 -34.46 -1.73 1.36
N LEU A 45 -34.97 -0.51 1.57
CA LEU A 45 -34.14 0.70 1.64
C LEU A 45 -33.25 0.72 2.90
N ALA A 46 -33.79 0.34 4.06
CA ALA A 46 -32.99 0.22 5.29
C ALA A 46 -31.91 -0.88 5.15
N PHE A 47 -32.23 -1.99 4.50
CA PHE A 47 -31.26 -3.03 4.17
C PHE A 47 -30.13 -2.50 3.29
N ALA A 48 -30.42 -1.64 2.30
CA ALA A 48 -29.39 -1.03 1.49
C ALA A 48 -28.41 -0.20 2.35
N PHE A 49 -28.91 0.64 3.26
CA PHE A 49 -28.06 1.41 4.18
C PHE A 49 -27.25 0.53 5.14
N LEU A 50 -27.84 -0.55 5.66
CA LEU A 50 -27.11 -1.55 6.45
C LEU A 50 -25.96 -2.16 5.65
N MET A 51 -26.21 -2.56 4.40
CA MET A 51 -25.17 -3.14 3.54
C MET A 51 -24.03 -2.15 3.26
N VAL A 52 -24.34 -0.88 3.01
CA VAL A 52 -23.32 0.17 2.83
C VAL A 52 -22.46 0.33 4.08
N SER A 53 -23.09 0.33 5.26
CA SER A 53 -22.40 0.41 6.54
C SER A 53 -21.52 -0.82 6.79
N CYS A 54 -22.02 -2.03 6.50
CA CYS A 54 -21.25 -3.27 6.61
C CYS A 54 -20.04 -3.30 5.67
N ILE A 55 -20.21 -2.87 4.41
CA ILE A 55 -19.10 -2.78 3.44
C ILE A 55 -18.05 -1.78 3.93
N SER A 56 -18.48 -0.62 4.46
CA SER A 56 -17.58 0.39 5.04
C SER A 56 -16.82 -0.14 6.26
N LEU A 57 -17.50 -0.92 7.10
CA LEU A 57 -16.92 -1.54 8.29
C LEU A 57 -15.89 -2.62 7.92
N LEU A 58 -16.20 -3.47 6.92
CA LEU A 58 -15.26 -4.44 6.38
C LEU A 58 -14.05 -3.75 5.72
N SER A 59 -14.29 -2.69 4.95
CA SER A 59 -13.24 -1.90 4.31
C SER A 59 -12.27 -1.33 5.34
N SER A 60 -12.78 -0.63 6.37
CA SER A 60 -11.95 -0.05 7.42
C SER A 60 -11.20 -1.09 8.25
N PHE A 61 -11.81 -2.26 8.49
CA PHE A 61 -11.12 -3.38 9.15
C PHE A 61 -9.95 -3.92 8.30
N ILE A 62 -10.16 -4.13 7.00
CA ILE A 62 -9.10 -4.56 6.08
C ILE A 62 -8.02 -3.47 5.94
N GLY A 63 -8.40 -2.20 6.04
CA GLY A 63 -7.51 -1.03 6.00
C GLY A 63 -6.40 -1.05 7.06
N PHE A 64 -6.62 -1.69 8.22
CA PHE A 64 -5.55 -1.88 9.21
C PHE A 64 -4.41 -2.77 8.69
N TYR A 65 -4.73 -3.74 7.82
CA TYR A 65 -3.82 -4.74 7.30
C TYR A 65 -3.39 -4.47 5.85
N SER A 66 -3.87 -3.38 5.23
CA SER A 66 -3.66 -3.10 3.80
C SER A 66 -2.19 -2.90 3.43
N HIS A 67 -1.32 -2.63 4.41
CA HIS A 67 0.13 -2.50 4.23
C HIS A 67 0.88 -3.84 4.25
N LEU A 68 0.25 -4.94 4.71
CA LEU A 68 0.92 -6.23 4.86
C LEU A 68 1.03 -7.00 3.55
N THR A 69 0.03 -6.93 2.68
CA THR A 69 0.01 -7.67 1.41
C THR A 69 -0.63 -6.88 0.27
N HIS A 70 -0.17 -7.13 -0.95
CA HIS A 70 -0.72 -6.52 -2.17
C HIS A 70 -2.21 -6.88 -2.39
N PHE A 71 -2.62 -8.09 -2.00
CA PHE A 71 -4.02 -8.50 -2.07
C PHE A 71 -4.89 -7.66 -1.14
N CYS A 72 -4.48 -7.49 0.13
CA CYS A 72 -5.19 -6.64 1.09
C CYS A 72 -5.28 -5.19 0.61
N TYR A 73 -4.24 -4.66 -0.04
CA TYR A 73 -4.26 -3.33 -0.65
C TYR A 73 -5.34 -3.19 -1.74
N ILE A 74 -5.35 -4.10 -2.72
CA ILE A 74 -6.34 -4.07 -3.82
C ILE A 74 -7.76 -4.23 -3.27
N THR A 75 -7.98 -5.18 -2.36
CA THR A 75 -9.28 -5.40 -1.74
C THR A 75 -9.73 -4.17 -0.97
N HIS A 76 -8.84 -3.55 -0.19
CA HIS A 76 -9.14 -2.33 0.56
C HIS A 76 -9.58 -1.18 -0.36
N ILE A 77 -8.81 -0.90 -1.41
CA ILE A 77 -9.14 0.15 -2.40
C ILE A 77 -10.47 -0.15 -3.10
N SER A 78 -10.68 -1.39 -3.52
CA SER A 78 -11.91 -1.80 -4.21
C SER A 78 -13.15 -1.60 -3.33
N LEU A 79 -13.05 -1.98 -2.05
CA LEU A 79 -14.12 -1.78 -1.08
C LEU A 79 -14.35 -0.30 -0.75
N LEU A 80 -13.29 0.51 -0.65
CA LEU A 80 -13.41 1.96 -0.44
C LEU A 80 -14.16 2.63 -1.59
N ILE A 81 -13.83 2.29 -2.84
CA ILE A 81 -14.50 2.84 -4.02
C ILE A 81 -15.96 2.42 -4.07
N ALA A 82 -16.23 1.11 -3.90
CA ALA A 82 -17.58 0.58 -3.89
C ALA A 82 -18.44 1.23 -2.80
N SER A 83 -17.88 1.37 -1.60
CA SER A 83 -18.51 2.04 -0.47
C SER A 83 -18.78 3.52 -0.76
N SER A 84 -17.79 4.25 -1.29
CA SER A 84 -17.92 5.68 -1.59
C SER A 84 -19.03 5.95 -2.61
N ILE A 85 -19.12 5.12 -3.66
CA ILE A 85 -20.19 5.20 -4.65
C ILE A 85 -21.55 4.93 -4.01
N ALA A 86 -21.65 3.90 -3.17
CA ALA A 86 -22.90 3.54 -2.51
C ALA A 86 -23.36 4.61 -1.50
N GLN A 87 -22.43 5.20 -0.75
CA GLN A 87 -22.69 6.34 0.13
C GLN A 87 -23.16 7.56 -0.66
N LEU A 88 -22.53 7.87 -1.79
CA LEU A 88 -22.96 8.96 -2.66
C LEU A 88 -24.41 8.77 -3.14
N PHE A 89 -24.76 7.57 -3.60
CA PHE A 89 -26.14 7.24 -3.96
C PHE A 89 -27.10 7.34 -2.77
N GLY A 90 -26.68 6.88 -1.59
CA GLY A 90 -27.46 7.00 -0.36
C GLY A 90 -27.73 8.46 0.04
N ILE A 91 -26.69 9.30 0.03
CA ILE A 91 -26.78 10.74 0.29
C ILE A 91 -27.74 11.39 -0.71
N LEU A 92 -27.57 11.12 -2.01
CA LEU A 92 -28.46 11.66 -3.05
C LEU A 92 -29.91 11.22 -2.83
N ALA A 93 -30.16 9.95 -2.50
CA ALA A 93 -31.51 9.45 -2.24
C ALA A 93 -32.16 10.12 -1.02
N LEU A 94 -31.40 10.36 0.05
CA LEU A 94 -31.89 11.01 1.27
C LEU A 94 -32.10 12.52 1.09
N PHE A 95 -31.20 13.21 0.38
CA PHE A 95 -31.30 14.66 0.13
C PHE A 95 -32.36 15.00 -0.93
N THR A 96 -32.35 14.34 -2.09
CA THR A 96 -33.21 14.72 -3.22
C THR A 96 -34.63 14.18 -3.09
N LYS A 97 -34.80 13.04 -2.41
CA LYS A 97 -36.08 12.33 -2.29
C LYS A 97 -36.47 12.07 -0.83
N GLU A 98 -36.20 13.01 0.09
CA GLU A 98 -36.46 12.89 1.53
C GLU A 98 -37.86 12.32 1.86
N LYS A 99 -38.92 12.87 1.25
CA LYS A 99 -40.32 12.43 1.48
C LYS A 99 -40.57 10.99 1.02
N LEU A 100 -40.00 10.61 -0.12
CA LEU A 100 -40.14 9.26 -0.68
C LEU A 100 -39.34 8.25 0.15
N SER A 101 -38.12 8.61 0.57
CA SER A 101 -37.27 7.80 1.43
C SER A 101 -37.92 7.53 2.79
N LEU A 102 -38.52 8.55 3.42
CA LEU A 102 -39.31 8.40 4.65
C LEU A 102 -40.51 7.45 4.46
N SER A 103 -41.22 7.59 3.34
CA SER A 103 -42.34 6.70 2.99
C SER A 103 -41.88 5.24 2.81
N MET A 104 -40.75 5.02 2.14
CA MET A 104 -40.18 3.68 1.90
C MET A 104 -39.64 3.02 3.19
N LEU A 105 -39.19 3.82 4.17
CA LEU A 105 -38.77 3.30 5.48
C LEU A 105 -39.95 2.80 6.32
N LYS A 106 -41.19 3.26 6.04
CA LYS A 106 -42.42 2.85 6.72
C LYS A 106 -42.27 2.81 8.25
N SER A 107 -41.60 3.81 8.83
CA SER A 107 -41.29 3.82 10.26
C SER A 107 -42.58 3.94 11.09
N PRO A 108 -42.73 3.16 12.17
CA PRO A 108 -43.86 3.27 13.09
C PRO A 108 -43.72 4.43 14.09
N ARG A 109 -42.58 5.15 14.08
CA ARG A 109 -42.31 6.27 14.99
C ARG A 109 -43.06 7.54 14.60
N ASP A 110 -43.07 8.49 15.53
CA ASP A 110 -43.51 9.85 15.25
C ASP A 110 -42.74 10.42 14.03
N PRO A 111 -43.42 11.09 13.09
CA PRO A 111 -42.80 11.61 11.88
C PRO A 111 -41.65 12.59 12.16
N ARG A 112 -41.64 13.30 13.29
CA ARG A 112 -40.52 14.18 13.67
C ARG A 112 -39.29 13.38 14.05
N GLU A 113 -39.46 12.33 14.85
CA GLU A 113 -38.36 11.43 15.25
C GLU A 113 -37.79 10.67 14.05
N ALA A 114 -38.65 10.11 13.20
CA ALA A 114 -38.22 9.41 11.99
C ALA A 114 -37.44 10.34 11.05
N LYS A 115 -37.88 11.59 10.90
CA LYS A 115 -37.17 12.61 10.11
C LYS A 115 -35.80 12.95 10.70
N LEU A 116 -35.70 13.09 12.03
CA LEU A 116 -34.43 13.33 12.70
C LEU A 116 -33.46 12.17 12.49
N LEU A 117 -33.91 10.92 12.64
CA LEU A 117 -33.09 9.73 12.41
C LEU A 117 -32.59 9.64 10.96
N VAL A 118 -33.44 9.96 9.98
CA VAL A 118 -33.04 9.98 8.56
C VAL A 118 -32.01 11.06 8.27
N ARG A 119 -32.15 12.26 8.88
CA ARG A 119 -31.15 13.33 8.73
C ARG A 119 -29.83 12.99 9.42
N LEU A 120 -29.90 12.35 10.57
CA LEU A 120 -28.74 11.85 11.28
C LEU A 120 -27.99 10.82 10.42
N GLU A 121 -28.70 9.83 9.87
CA GLU A 121 -28.13 8.83 8.97
C GLU A 121 -27.47 9.48 7.75
N CYS A 122 -28.15 10.45 7.13
CA CYS A 122 -27.60 11.20 6.01
C CYS A 122 -26.31 11.96 6.37
N GLY A 123 -26.29 12.61 7.53
CA GLY A 123 -25.10 13.30 8.04
C GLY A 123 -23.94 12.33 8.31
N ILE A 124 -24.22 11.15 8.87
CA ILE A 124 -23.23 10.10 9.10
C ILE A 124 -22.66 9.60 7.76
N LEU A 125 -23.52 9.28 6.78
CA LEU A 125 -23.07 8.86 5.45
C LEU A 125 -22.19 9.91 4.77
N MET A 126 -22.52 11.19 4.93
CA MET A 126 -21.72 12.30 4.37
C MET A 126 -20.36 12.43 5.06
N ALA A 127 -20.31 12.29 6.37
CA ALA A 127 -19.04 12.26 7.12
C ALA A 127 -18.18 11.05 6.73
N MET A 128 -18.79 9.87 6.62
CA MET A 128 -18.12 8.65 6.14
C MET A 128 -17.55 8.83 4.74
N PHE A 129 -18.31 9.43 3.82
CA PHE A 129 -17.88 9.69 2.44
C PHE A 129 -16.65 10.59 2.38
N VAL A 130 -16.66 11.73 3.09
CA VAL A 130 -15.51 12.64 3.11
C VAL A 130 -14.28 11.96 3.72
N MET A 131 -14.45 11.22 4.81
CA MET A 131 -13.37 10.47 5.45
C MET A 131 -12.82 9.36 4.53
N GLN A 132 -13.67 8.64 3.80
CA GLN A 132 -13.26 7.62 2.83
C GLN A 132 -12.42 8.21 1.70
N LEU A 133 -12.77 9.40 1.18
CA LEU A 133 -11.94 10.10 0.19
C LEU A 133 -10.55 10.48 0.75
N GLY A 134 -10.50 10.92 2.01
CA GLY A 134 -9.26 11.17 2.72
C GLY A 134 -8.39 9.92 2.84
N VAL A 135 -8.98 8.80 3.28
CA VAL A 135 -8.29 7.50 3.40
C VAL A 135 -7.82 7.00 2.03
N LEU A 136 -8.63 7.13 0.98
CA LEU A 136 -8.25 6.76 -0.38
C LEU A 136 -7.02 7.55 -0.85
N THR A 137 -7.03 8.86 -0.66
CA THR A 137 -5.92 9.76 -1.02
C THR A 137 -4.65 9.42 -0.25
N LEU A 138 -4.74 9.20 1.06
CA LEU A 138 -3.61 8.79 1.87
C LEU A 138 -3.07 7.42 1.48
N THR A 139 -3.95 6.46 1.19
CA THR A 139 -3.56 5.11 0.79
C THR A 139 -2.76 5.15 -0.51
N CYS A 140 -3.19 5.95 -1.49
CA CYS A 140 -2.44 6.20 -2.71
C CYS A 140 -1.08 6.86 -2.43
N ALA A 141 -1.04 7.88 -1.56
CA ALA A 141 0.19 8.57 -1.20
C ALA A 141 1.21 7.66 -0.49
N VAL A 142 0.75 6.80 0.42
CA VAL A 142 1.56 5.77 1.08
C VAL A 142 2.10 4.79 0.04
N HIS A 143 1.25 4.33 -0.88
CA HIS A 143 1.66 3.41 -1.93
C HIS A 143 2.72 4.03 -2.85
N SER A 144 2.56 5.29 -3.27
CA SER A 144 3.58 6.00 -4.05
C SER A 144 4.89 6.20 -3.28
N CYS A 145 4.82 6.42 -1.96
CA CYS A 145 6.02 6.51 -1.12
C CYS A 145 6.76 5.17 -1.06
N TRP A 146 6.04 4.05 -0.94
CA TRP A 146 6.60 2.70 -0.99
C TRP A 146 7.26 2.39 -2.35
N LEU A 147 6.59 2.71 -3.45
CA LEU A 147 7.15 2.54 -4.80
C LEU A 147 8.47 3.31 -4.94
N ARG A 148 8.51 4.56 -4.48
CA ARG A 148 9.72 5.39 -4.51
C ARG A 148 10.85 4.84 -3.63
N GLU A 149 10.53 4.27 -2.47
CA GLU A 149 11.53 3.65 -1.60
C GLU A 149 12.08 2.35 -2.22
N TYR A 150 11.22 1.56 -2.86
CA TYR A 150 11.61 0.35 -3.58
C TYR A 150 12.53 0.66 -4.77
N GLU A 151 12.18 1.65 -5.61
CA GLU A 151 13.03 2.13 -6.71
C GLU A 151 14.41 2.60 -6.21
N GLY A 152 14.46 3.31 -5.08
CA GLY A 152 15.71 3.74 -4.46
C GLY A 152 16.59 2.57 -3.99
N LEU A 153 15.97 1.54 -3.40
CA LEU A 153 16.66 0.33 -2.96
C LEU A 153 17.19 -0.51 -4.13
N GLU A 154 16.42 -0.63 -5.22
CA GLU A 154 16.90 -1.33 -6.42
C GLU A 154 18.08 -0.61 -7.06
N ALA A 155 18.04 0.73 -7.15
CA ALA A 155 19.15 1.52 -7.65
C ALA A 155 20.43 1.33 -6.81
N GLU A 156 20.32 1.32 -5.48
CA GLU A 156 21.46 1.05 -4.59
C GLU A 156 22.03 -0.37 -4.77
N ARG A 157 21.15 -1.36 -4.96
CA ARG A 157 21.55 -2.74 -5.21
C ARG A 157 22.29 -2.88 -6.54
N GLU A 158 21.81 -2.22 -7.58
CA GLU A 158 22.44 -2.24 -8.91
C GLU A 158 23.83 -1.58 -8.86
N GLU A 159 23.96 -0.43 -8.21
CA GLU A 159 25.25 0.26 -8.02
C GLU A 159 26.24 -0.60 -7.22
N THR A 160 25.78 -1.27 -6.17
CA THR A 160 26.61 -2.18 -5.39
C THR A 160 27.06 -3.38 -6.21
N ALA A 161 26.18 -3.92 -7.05
CA ALA A 161 26.52 -5.01 -7.96
C ALA A 161 27.53 -4.58 -9.04
N LYS A 162 27.38 -3.39 -9.63
CA LYS A 162 28.35 -2.82 -10.57
C LYS A 162 29.72 -2.64 -9.93
N LYS A 163 29.80 -2.06 -8.73
CA LYS A 163 31.05 -1.91 -7.98
C LYS A 163 31.71 -3.26 -7.68
N ARG A 164 30.93 -4.28 -7.32
CA ARG A 164 31.44 -5.64 -7.12
C ARG A 164 31.98 -6.24 -8.42
N ARG A 165 31.25 -6.12 -9.54
CA ARG A 165 31.71 -6.61 -10.86
C ARG A 165 33.01 -5.96 -11.30
N GLN A 166 33.14 -4.65 -11.14
CA GLN A 166 34.37 -3.92 -11.47
C GLN A 166 35.56 -4.40 -10.62
N LYS A 167 35.36 -4.64 -9.32
CA LYS A 167 36.41 -5.20 -8.46
C LYS A 167 36.85 -6.59 -8.91
N ILE A 168 35.89 -7.47 -9.23
CA ILE A 168 36.19 -8.83 -9.70
C ILE A 168 36.95 -8.77 -11.04
N ALA A 169 36.53 -7.92 -11.97
CA ALA A 169 37.21 -7.74 -13.25
C ALA A 169 38.67 -7.28 -13.07
N ARG A 170 38.92 -6.30 -12.19
CA ARG A 170 40.29 -5.86 -11.86
C ARG A 170 41.14 -6.96 -11.25
N VAL A 171 40.60 -7.71 -10.29
CA VAL A 171 41.31 -8.85 -9.68
C VAL A 171 41.63 -9.92 -10.72
N GLN A 172 40.69 -10.19 -11.65
CA GLN A 172 40.90 -11.15 -12.73
C GLN A 172 41.99 -10.68 -13.70
N GLU A 173 41.98 -9.41 -14.11
CA GLU A 173 43.02 -8.81 -14.95
C GLU A 173 44.40 -8.86 -14.27
N GLU A 174 44.50 -8.46 -13.00
CA GLU A 174 45.73 -8.56 -12.21
C GLU A 174 46.24 -10.00 -12.10
N SER A 175 45.33 -10.96 -11.90
CA SER A 175 45.68 -12.39 -11.80
C SER A 175 46.22 -12.95 -13.13
N MET A 176 45.64 -12.56 -14.27
CA MET A 176 46.10 -12.96 -15.59
C MET A 176 47.45 -12.35 -15.93
N ALA A 177 47.65 -11.07 -15.60
CA ALA A 177 48.94 -10.40 -15.76
C ALA A 177 50.03 -11.04 -14.90
N ASN A 178 49.71 -11.43 -13.67
CA ASN A 178 50.65 -12.12 -12.80
C ASN A 178 50.97 -13.54 -13.30
N ALA A 179 49.98 -14.30 -13.75
CA ALA A 179 50.18 -15.62 -14.36
C ALA A 179 51.08 -15.55 -15.61
N ALA A 180 50.89 -14.53 -16.46
CA ALA A 180 51.73 -14.29 -17.63
C ALA A 180 53.18 -14.00 -17.24
N LYS A 181 53.41 -13.15 -16.23
CA LYS A 181 54.75 -12.87 -15.70
C LYS A 181 55.44 -14.13 -15.15
N ILE A 182 54.71 -14.97 -14.42
CA ILE A 182 55.24 -16.24 -13.90
C ILE A 182 55.62 -17.20 -15.05
N ALA A 183 54.80 -17.28 -16.09
CA ALA A 183 55.09 -18.10 -17.27
C ALA A 183 56.34 -17.60 -18.01
N GLU A 184 56.51 -16.29 -18.16
CA GLU A 184 57.70 -15.69 -18.77
C GLU A 184 58.98 -16.02 -17.97
N ILE A 185 58.94 -15.87 -16.65
CA ILE A 185 60.08 -16.18 -15.76
C ILE A 185 60.43 -17.67 -15.86
N LYS A 186 59.44 -18.57 -15.78
CA LYS A 186 59.67 -20.01 -15.93
C LYS A 186 60.24 -20.38 -17.29
N GLY A 187 59.80 -19.71 -18.35
CA GLY A 187 60.35 -19.89 -19.70
C GLY A 187 61.83 -19.50 -19.77
N LYS A 188 62.19 -18.36 -19.18
CA LYS A 188 63.59 -17.90 -19.07
C LYS A 188 64.45 -18.85 -18.25
N GLU A 189 63.98 -19.31 -17.09
CA GLU A 189 64.69 -20.32 -16.27
C GLU A 189 64.88 -21.64 -17.01
N PHE A 190 63.89 -22.07 -17.79
CA PHE A 190 63.97 -23.31 -18.56
C PHE A 190 64.99 -23.18 -19.71
N ASP A 191 65.00 -22.07 -20.43
CA ASP A 191 66.00 -21.78 -21.48
C ASP A 191 67.42 -21.73 -20.90
N GLU A 192 67.59 -21.11 -19.73
CA GLU A 192 68.88 -21.05 -19.03
C GLU A 192 69.36 -22.43 -18.55
N LYS A 193 68.46 -23.25 -18.02
CA LYS A 193 68.76 -24.66 -17.67
C LYS A 193 69.15 -25.49 -18.90
N MET A 194 68.49 -25.29 -20.04
CA MET A 194 68.82 -25.99 -21.28
C MET A 194 70.19 -25.54 -21.80
N LYS A 195 70.49 -24.23 -21.80
CA LYS A 195 71.82 -23.71 -22.16
C LYS A 195 72.92 -24.25 -21.24
N ASN A 196 72.70 -24.30 -19.93
CA ASN A 196 73.69 -24.88 -19.00
C ASN A 196 73.89 -26.39 -19.21
N LYS A 197 72.80 -27.15 -19.42
CA LYS A 197 72.91 -28.60 -19.68
C LYS A 197 73.58 -28.93 -21.01
N TYR A 198 73.25 -28.25 -22.10
CA TYR A 198 73.80 -28.56 -23.42
C TYR A 198 75.13 -27.83 -23.72
N GLY A 199 75.39 -26.68 -23.08
CA GLY A 199 76.66 -25.97 -23.17
C GLY A 199 77.81 -26.67 -22.45
N GLN A 200 77.52 -27.52 -21.45
CA GLN A 200 78.51 -28.37 -20.79
C GLN A 200 78.99 -29.56 -21.65
N TRP A 201 78.26 -29.93 -22.71
CA TRP A 201 78.62 -31.03 -23.61
C TRP A 201 79.46 -30.61 -24.83
N MET A 202 79.74 -29.31 -24.98
CA MET A 202 80.53 -28.75 -26.09
C MET A 202 81.90 -28.20 -25.67
N LYS A 203 82.46 -28.67 -24.55
CA LYS A 203 83.85 -28.38 -24.14
C LYS A 203 84.66 -29.66 -24.04
#